data_AF-A0A6J4VTZ9-F1
#
_entry.id   AF-A0A6J4VTZ9-F1
#
_cell.length_a   1.000
_cell.length_b   1.000
_cell.length_c   1.000
_cell.angle_alpha   90.00
_cell.angle_beta   90.00
_cell.angle_gamma   90.00
#
_symmetry.space_group_name_H-M   'P 1'
#
loop_
_entity.id
_entity.type
_entity.pdbx_description
1 polymer ?
#
loop_
_entity_poly.entity_id
_entity_poly.type
_entity_poly.pdbx_seq_one_letter_code
_entity_poly.pdbx_strand_id
1 'polypeptide(L)' 'MWVLRTGAPWRDLPERYGSWQTVSGRFYRWQKMGLWQRILEQFQQQGDTDGKLNWEIHFVDSSVIRAHQHSAGAKRGT' A
#
# COMPACT_ATOMS: atom_id res chain seq x y z
N MET A 1 -0.91 -6.87 -4.12
CA MET A 1 -1.95 -7.89 -4.39
C MET A 1 -3.09 -7.25 -5.16
N TRP A 2 -3.68 -7.93 -6.17
CA TRP A 2 -4.72 -7.33 -7.04
C TRP A 2 -5.93 -6.79 -6.24
N VAL A 3 -6.42 -7.57 -5.28
CA VAL A 3 -7.53 -7.18 -4.39
C VAL A 3 -7.18 -5.95 -3.54
N LEU A 4 -5.98 -5.88 -2.96
CA LEU A 4 -5.55 -4.71 -2.18
C LEU A 4 -5.41 -3.44 -3.03
N ARG A 5 -5.06 -3.60 -4.31
CA ARG A 5 -4.92 -2.46 -5.24
C ARG A 5 -6.27 -1.95 -5.74
N THR A 6 -7.23 -2.84 -5.93
CA THR A 6 -8.50 -2.51 -6.60
C THR A 6 -9.66 -2.32 -5.63
N GLY A 7 -9.56 -2.84 -4.40
CA GLY A 7 -10.66 -2.87 -3.43
C GLY A 7 -11.81 -3.81 -3.83
N ALA A 8 -11.70 -4.52 -4.96
CA ALA A 8 -12.72 -5.43 -5.45
C ALA A 8 -12.92 -6.61 -4.47
N PRO A 9 -14.16 -7.14 -4.35
CA PRO A 9 -14.41 -8.29 -3.49
C PRO A 9 -13.63 -9.51 -3.97
N TRP A 10 -13.29 -10.43 -3.06
CA TRP A 10 -12.56 -11.65 -3.39
C TRP A 10 -13.22 -12.49 -4.49
N ARG A 11 -14.56 -12.47 -4.56
CA ARG A 11 -15.33 -13.20 -5.58
C ARG A 11 -15.03 -12.75 -7.01
N ASP A 12 -14.54 -11.52 -7.18
CA ASP A 12 -14.22 -10.93 -8.47
C ASP A 12 -12.73 -11.11 -8.82
N LEU A 13 -12.00 -11.93 -8.04
CA LEU A 13 -10.60 -12.23 -8.31
C LEU A 13 -10.46 -12.84 -9.72
N PRO A 14 -9.62 -12.27 -10.59
CA PRO A 14 -9.42 -12.83 -11.93
C PRO A 14 -8.91 -14.26 -11.89
N GLU A 15 -9.47 -15.12 -12.74
CA GLU A 15 -9.20 -16.56 -12.78
C GLU A 15 -7.71 -16.91 -12.96
N ARG A 16 -6.94 -16.03 -13.62
CA ARG A 16 -5.46 -16.15 -13.74
C ARG A 16 -4.73 -16.25 -12.41
N TYR A 17 -5.35 -15.86 -11.29
CA TYR A 17 -4.79 -15.98 -9.94
C TYR A 17 -5.23 -17.25 -9.20
N GLY A 18 -6.09 -18.08 -9.81
CA GLY A 18 -6.67 -19.28 -9.23
C GLY A 18 -7.96 -19.03 -8.46
N SER A 19 -8.47 -20.08 -7.82
CA SER A 19 -9.70 -20.03 -7.02
C SER A 19 -9.64 -18.97 -5.91
N TRP A 20 -10.65 -18.11 -5.87
CA TRP A 20 -10.73 -17.04 -4.88
C TRP A 20 -10.76 -17.57 -3.44
N GLN A 21 -11.35 -18.75 -3.19
CA GLN A 21 -11.37 -19.39 -1.86
C GLN A 21 -9.97 -19.75 -1.41
N THR A 22 -9.16 -20.33 -2.31
CA THR A 22 -7.77 -20.70 -2.01
C THR A 22 -6.90 -19.47 -1.74
N VAL A 23 -7.03 -18.44 -2.59
CA VAL A 23 -6.22 -17.22 -2.47
C VAL A 23 -6.59 -16.43 -1.21
N SER A 24 -7.88 -16.20 -0.97
CA SER A 24 -8.35 -15.52 0.25
C SER A 24 -7.97 -16.30 1.53
N GLY A 25 -8.16 -17.61 1.55
CA GLY A 25 -7.77 -18.45 2.68
C GLY A 25 -6.26 -18.46 2.93
N ARG A 26 -5.42 -18.38 1.89
CA ARG A 26 -3.97 -18.20 2.05
C ARG A 26 -3.65 -16.80 2.60
N PHE A 27 -4.28 -15.77 2.06
CA PHE A 27 -4.08 -14.39 2.52
C PHE A 27 -4.40 -14.24 4.01
N TYR A 28 -5.56 -14.70 4.46
CA TYR A 28 -5.94 -14.61 5.87
C TYR A 28 -5.05 -15.43 6.79
N ARG A 29 -4.56 -16.61 6.34
CA ARG A 29 -3.57 -17.38 7.10
C ARG A 29 -2.26 -16.61 7.26
N TRP A 30 -1.74 -16.02 6.18
CA TRP A 30 -0.54 -15.19 6.23
C TRP A 30 -0.71 -13.96 7.12
N GLN A 31 -1.86 -13.31 7.05
CA GLN A 31 -2.21 -12.21 7.93
C GLN A 31 -2.21 -12.65 9.41
N LYS A 32 -2.89 -13.76 9.73
CA LYS A 32 -2.94 -14.29 11.10
C LYS A 32 -1.57 -14.71 11.63
N MET A 33 -0.69 -15.20 10.77
CA MET A 33 0.68 -15.55 11.14
C MET A 33 1.60 -14.33 11.31
N GLY A 34 1.13 -13.11 11.02
CA GLY A 34 1.96 -11.90 11.07
C GLY A 34 3.01 -11.85 9.96
N LEU A 35 2.84 -12.61 8.87
CA LEU A 35 3.84 -12.70 7.81
C LEU A 35 4.14 -11.33 7.17
N TRP A 36 3.11 -10.52 6.95
CA TRP A 36 3.25 -9.19 6.38
C TRP A 36 4.10 -8.26 7.25
N GLN A 37 3.90 -8.33 8.57
CA GLN A 37 4.69 -7.55 9.52
C GLN A 37 6.16 -7.97 9.47
N ARG A 38 6.44 -9.28 9.50
CA ARG A 38 7.82 -9.79 9.42
C ARG A 38 8.52 -9.37 8.14
N ILE A 39 7.83 -9.46 7.00
CA ILE A 39 8.38 -9.02 5.71
C ILE A 39 8.71 -7.52 5.77
N LEU A 40 7.80 -6.69 6.30
CA LEU A 40 8.02 -5.25 6.44
C LEU A 40 9.23 -4.95 7.34
N GLU A 41 9.32 -5.59 8.50
CA GLU A 41 10.44 -5.44 9.44
C GLU A 41 11.78 -5.77 8.78
N GLN A 42 11.85 -6.85 7.99
CA GLN A 42 13.06 -7.22 7.26
C GLN A 42 13.45 -6.16 6.21
N PHE A 43 12.49 -5.64 5.46
CA PHE A 43 12.77 -4.56 4.50
C PHE A 43 13.20 -3.27 5.18
N GLN A 44 12.59 -2.93 6.32
CA GLN A 44 12.99 -1.77 7.12
C GLN A 44 14.42 -1.91 7.65
N GLN A 45 14.78 -3.08 8.20
CA GLN A 45 16.14 -3.38 8.67
C GLN A 45 17.17 -3.24 7.54
N GLN A 46 16.87 -3.76 6.35
CA GLN A 46 17.75 -3.62 5.19
C GLN A 46 17.85 -2.14 4.74
N GLY A 47 16.72 -1.43 4.67
CA GLY A 47 16.70 -0.02 4.28
C GLY A 47 17.44 0.89 5.26
N ASP A 48 17.36 0.58 6.57
CA ASP A 48 18.09 1.26 7.63
C ASP A 48 19.60 1.03 7.50
N THR A 49 20.01 -0.23 7.30
CA THR A 49 21.41 -0.61 7.04
C THR A 49 21.98 0.10 5.81
N ASP A 50 21.18 0.24 4.75
CA ASP A 50 21.56 0.91 3.51
C ASP A 50 21.51 2.44 3.60
N GLY A 51 21.09 3.03 4.73
CA GLY A 51 20.89 4.48 4.90
C GLY A 51 19.76 5.06 4.02
N LYS A 52 18.85 4.21 3.54
CA LYS A 52 17.74 4.56 2.63
C LYS A 52 16.44 4.87 3.36
N LEU A 53 16.36 4.58 4.66
CA LEU A 53 15.19 4.85 5.48
C LEU A 53 15.40 6.13 6.30
N ASN A 54 14.50 7.10 6.15
CA ASN A 54 14.39 8.22 7.08
C ASN A 54 13.22 7.94 8.05
N TRP A 55 13.54 7.62 9.29
CA TRP A 55 12.55 7.32 10.33
C TRP A 55 11.76 8.54 10.80
N GLU A 56 12.20 9.76 10.50
CA GLU A 56 11.46 11.00 10.84
C GLU A 56 10.29 11.26 9.88
N ILE A 57 10.25 10.55 8.75
CA ILE A 57 9.23 10.71 7.72
C ILE A 57 8.33 9.47 7.71
N HIS A 58 7.12 9.60 8.26
CA HIS A 58 6.11 8.55 8.25
C HIS A 58 5.02 8.86 7.21
N PHE A 59 4.86 7.99 6.20
CA PHE A 59 3.76 8.05 5.25
C PHE A 59 2.81 6.86 5.48
N VAL A 60 1.59 7.16 5.93
CA VAL A 60 0.55 6.13 6.12
C VAL A 60 -0.15 5.82 4.79
N ASP A 61 -0.40 6.83 3.94
CA ASP A 61 -0.98 6.69 2.60
C ASP A 61 -0.84 7.97 1.76
N SER A 62 0.34 8.57 1.67
CA SER A 62 0.48 9.86 0.99
C SER A 62 0.51 9.73 -0.54
N SER A 63 -0.30 10.54 -1.23
CA SER A 63 -0.12 10.85 -2.66
C SER A 63 0.42 12.27 -2.77
N VAL A 64 1.64 12.42 -3.30
CA VAL A 64 2.24 13.73 -3.56
C VAL A 64 2.00 14.10 -5.02
N ILE A 65 1.03 14.98 -5.26
CA ILE A 65 0.79 15.58 -6.59
C ILE A 65 1.34 17.00 -6.56
N ARG A 66 2.34 17.27 -7.40
CA ARG A 66 2.88 18.62 -7.58
C ARG A 66 1.82 19.46 -8.30
N ALA A 67 1.34 20.52 -7.66
CA ALA A 67 0.38 21.41 -8.28
C ALA A 67 1.06 22.24 -9.39
N HIS A 68 0.32 22.58 -10.45
CA HIS A 68 0.82 23.45 -11.51
C HIS A 68 1.15 24.84 -10.93
N GLN A 69 2.18 25.53 -11.42
CA GLN A 69 2.63 26.83 -10.89
C GLN A 69 1.54 27.94 -10.83
N HIS A 70 0.39 27.72 -11.47
CA HIS A 70 -0.77 28.62 -11.48
C HIS A 70 -2.01 28.05 -10.75
N SER A 71 -1.85 27.06 -9.88
CA SER A 71 -2.97 26.44 -9.14
C SER A 71 -3.47 27.25 -7.94
N ALA A 72 -2.90 28.42 -7.68
CA ALA A 72 -3.48 29.36 -6.71
C ALA A 72 -4.83 29.85 -7.28
N GLY A 73 -5.93 29.37 -6.71
CA GLY A 73 -7.28 29.79 -7.13
C GLY A 73 -7.47 31.31 -7.04
N ALA A 74 -8.42 31.83 -7.83
CA ALA A 74 -8.77 33.24 -7.84
C ALA A 74 -9.24 33.73 -6.45
N LYS A 75 -8.89 34.97 -6.11
CA LYS A 75 -9.29 35.64 -4.87
C LYS A 75 -10.83 35.63 -4.78
N ARG A 76 -11.41 34.95 -3.79
CA ARG A 76 -12.86 35.01 -3.54
C ARG A 76 -13.22 36.46 -3.19
N GLY A 77 -14.11 37.06 -3.97
CA GLY A 77 -14.61 38.42 -3.77
C GLY A 77 -15.48 38.51 -2.51
N THR A 78 -15.37 39.65 -1.83
CA THR A 78 -16.14 40.09 -0.65
C THR A 78 -17.63 40.13 -0.89
#